data_AF-A0A7V1FT84-F1
#
_entry.id   AF-A0A7V1FT84-F1
#
_cell.length_a   1.000
_cell.length_b   1.000
_cell.length_c   1.000
_cell.angle_alpha   90.00
_cell.angle_beta   90.00
_cell.angle_gamma   90.00
#
_symmetry.space_group_name_H-M   'P 1'
#
loop_
_entity.id
_entity.type
_entity.pdbx_description
1 polymer ?
#
loop_
_entity_poly.entity_id
_entity_poly.type
_entity_poly.pdbx_seq_one_letter_code
_entity_poly.pdbx_strand_id
1 'polypeptide(L)'
;MLFRRRVEIHTQKDGEIRAALEDDFHHFRVSIRHHQGVVTAIHGYAVRFPYTACPGAAKPLEALIGMQLSEVAHSVTRATDGRHQCTHMLDLAGLAIAAAARQGEHRIYDVEIPTRINGRTSPVLFRDGQPCLQWQIKGSLIEQPAPYSGVDLNQGMAGWAIKTLDPEEAEAALLLRRCATISRGREYDLDVMEHARETSLCYAQQPVRAAQALRMKGSTLDFTDRPRALCASDQDWFAGTEPNLPVQQL
;
A
#
# COMPACT_ATOMS: atom_id res chain seq x y z
N MET A 1 20.42 -0.07 8.65
CA MET A 1 19.35 0.86 8.23
C MET A 1 18.04 0.09 8.21
N LEU A 2 16.89 0.77 8.27
CA LEU A 2 15.59 0.12 8.44
C LEU A 2 14.56 0.79 7.52
N PHE A 3 14.01 0.05 6.56
CA PHE A 3 12.83 0.51 5.83
C PHE A 3 11.63 0.44 6.75
N ARG A 4 10.79 1.48 6.73
CA ARG A 4 9.55 1.54 7.48
C ARG A 4 8.39 1.88 6.56
N ARG A 5 7.25 1.24 6.79
CA ARG A 5 5.97 1.66 6.22
C ARG A 5 4.93 1.70 7.32
N ARG A 6 4.06 2.70 7.27
CA ARG A 6 2.80 2.73 8.02
C ARG A 6 1.61 2.71 7.08
N VAL A 7 0.56 2.01 7.48
CA VAL A 7 -0.79 2.17 6.95
C VAL A 7 -1.71 2.47 8.13
N GLU A 8 -2.52 3.52 8.01
CA GLU A 8 -3.58 3.84 8.97
C GLU A 8 -4.92 3.86 8.25
N ILE A 9 -5.96 3.33 8.90
CA ILE A 9 -7.32 3.25 8.38
C ILE A 9 -8.26 3.70 9.50
N HIS A 10 -9.09 4.69 9.19
CA HIS A 10 -9.99 5.34 10.13
C HIS A 10 -11.40 5.42 9.54
N THR A 11 -12.37 4.84 10.25
CA THR A 11 -13.78 5.00 9.94
C THR A 11 -14.28 6.29 10.57
N GLN A 12 -14.73 7.22 9.73
CA GLN A 12 -15.28 8.50 10.13
C GLN A 12 -16.70 8.35 10.68
N LYS A 13 -17.15 9.33 11.47
CA LYS A 13 -18.51 9.33 12.06
C LYS A 13 -19.63 9.32 11.01
N ASP A 14 -19.38 9.84 9.81
CA ASP A 14 -20.32 9.85 8.69
C ASP A 14 -20.27 8.56 7.85
N GLY A 15 -19.46 7.58 8.25
CA GLY A 15 -19.26 6.31 7.54
C GLY A 15 -18.26 6.36 6.38
N GLU A 16 -17.60 7.50 6.14
CA GLU A 16 -16.45 7.53 5.22
C GLU A 16 -15.28 6.76 5.84
N ILE A 17 -14.58 5.96 5.03
CA ILE A 17 -13.37 5.26 5.44
C ILE A 17 -12.20 6.02 4.85
N ARG A 18 -11.28 6.50 5.68
CA ARG A 18 -10.06 7.21 5.28
C ARG A 18 -8.86 6.35 5.58
N ALA A 19 -8.04 6.10 4.58
CA ALA A 19 -6.81 5.32 4.73
C ALA A 19 -5.61 6.07 4.16
N ALA A 20 -4.49 6.05 4.86
CA ALA A 20 -3.22 6.58 4.37
C ALA A 20 -2.13 5.52 4.47
N LEU A 21 -1.20 5.55 3.53
CA LEU A 21 0.01 4.74 3.49
C LEU A 21 1.20 5.67 3.31
N GLU A 22 2.21 5.54 4.16
CA GLU A 22 3.48 6.23 4.00
C GLU A 22 4.68 5.30 4.20
N ASP A 23 5.68 5.44 3.33
CA ASP A 23 7.01 4.83 3.42
C ASP A 23 8.07 5.74 2.77
N ASP A 24 9.31 5.28 2.65
CA ASP A 24 10.39 6.06 2.04
C ASP A 24 10.09 6.66 0.67
N PHE A 25 9.31 5.99 -0.17
CA PHE A 25 9.10 6.34 -1.58
C PHE A 25 7.67 6.84 -1.87
N HIS A 26 6.72 6.49 -1.02
CA HIS A 26 5.30 6.66 -1.28
C HIS A 26 4.58 7.29 -0.09
N HIS A 27 3.70 8.24 -0.37
CA HIS A 27 2.69 8.74 0.55
C HIS A 27 1.39 8.93 -0.23
N PHE A 28 0.41 8.07 0.05
CA PHE A 28 -0.88 8.04 -0.63
C PHE A 28 -2.01 8.01 0.37
N ARG A 29 -3.14 8.61 0.00
CA ARG A 29 -4.40 8.48 0.73
C ARG A 29 -5.48 7.89 -0.17
N VAL A 30 -6.44 7.20 0.44
CA VAL A 30 -7.68 6.76 -0.20
C VAL A 30 -8.84 7.05 0.74
N SER A 31 -9.92 7.66 0.24
CA SER A 31 -11.19 7.70 0.96
C SER A 31 -12.29 6.95 0.22
N ILE A 32 -13.17 6.30 0.98
CA ILE A 32 -14.24 5.43 0.46
C ILE A 32 -15.53 5.74 1.20
N ARG A 33 -16.63 5.87 0.45
CA ARG A 33 -17.98 5.84 0.99
C ARG A 33 -18.70 4.61 0.49
N HIS A 34 -19.60 4.10 1.32
CA HIS A 34 -20.45 2.97 0.95
C HIS A 34 -21.88 3.16 1.46
N HIS A 35 -22.82 2.50 0.80
CA HIS A 35 -24.22 2.44 1.21
C HIS A 35 -24.69 0.99 1.12
N GLN A 36 -25.30 0.46 2.18
CA GLN A 36 -25.75 -0.93 2.24
C GLN A 36 -24.67 -1.96 1.84
N GLY A 37 -23.42 -1.67 2.20
CA GLY A 37 -22.26 -2.49 1.87
C GLY A 37 -21.78 -2.39 0.42
N VAL A 38 -22.29 -1.46 -0.39
CA VAL A 38 -21.81 -1.21 -1.76
C VAL A 38 -20.97 0.06 -1.76
N VAL A 39 -19.79 0.03 -2.38
CA VAL A 39 -18.95 1.23 -2.59
C VAL A 39 -19.70 2.23 -3.48
N THR A 40 -19.92 3.44 -2.99
CA THR A 40 -20.65 4.52 -3.70
C THR A 40 -19.75 5.66 -4.14
N ALA A 41 -18.63 5.87 -3.45
CA ALA A 41 -17.60 6.84 -3.85
C ALA A 41 -16.22 6.35 -3.41
N ILE A 42 -15.20 6.70 -4.19
CA ILE A 42 -13.81 6.46 -3.88
C ILE A 42 -12.94 7.58 -4.43
N HIS A 43 -11.98 8.05 -3.63
CA HIS A 43 -11.03 9.09 -4.01
C HIS A 43 -9.62 8.66 -3.63
N GLY A 44 -8.66 8.84 -4.54
CA GLY A 44 -7.23 8.63 -4.29
C GLY A 44 -6.47 9.95 -4.28
N TYR A 45 -5.51 10.09 -3.39
CA TYR A 45 -4.68 11.29 -3.26
C TYR A 45 -3.21 10.90 -3.29
N ALA A 46 -2.43 11.54 -4.15
CA ALA A 46 -0.99 11.37 -4.24
C ALA A 46 -0.30 12.53 -3.51
N VAL A 47 0.15 12.27 -2.28
CA VAL A 47 0.76 13.29 -1.41
C VAL A 47 2.26 13.40 -1.68
N ARG A 48 2.95 12.25 -1.75
CA ARG A 48 4.35 12.14 -2.19
C ARG A 48 4.52 10.88 -3.01
N PHE A 49 5.11 11.00 -4.18
CA PHE A 49 5.08 9.94 -5.17
C PHE A 49 6.36 9.92 -6.00
N PRO A 50 6.76 8.75 -6.53
CA PRO A 50 8.05 8.59 -7.18
C PRO A 50 8.11 9.15 -8.60
N TYR A 51 6.97 9.30 -9.30
CA TYR A 51 6.92 9.73 -10.70
C TYR A 51 5.76 10.68 -10.99
N THR A 52 5.95 11.63 -11.91
CA THR A 52 4.94 12.64 -12.28
C THR A 52 3.60 12.07 -12.75
N ALA A 53 3.59 10.85 -13.29
CA ALA A 53 2.36 10.18 -13.73
C ALA A 53 1.54 9.55 -12.58
N CYS A 54 2.10 9.39 -11.38
CA CYS A 54 1.44 8.71 -10.27
C CYS A 54 0.09 9.32 -9.83
N PRO A 55 -0.10 10.65 -9.77
CA PRO A 55 -1.39 11.25 -9.41
C PRO A 55 -2.56 10.80 -10.31
N GLY A 56 -2.28 10.55 -11.60
CA GLY A 56 -3.30 10.06 -12.56
C GLY A 56 -3.90 8.70 -12.21
N ALA A 57 -3.30 7.95 -11.29
CA ALA A 57 -3.81 6.68 -10.82
C ALA A 57 -5.01 6.79 -9.86
N ALA A 58 -5.38 8.00 -9.43
CA ALA A 58 -6.59 8.23 -8.65
C ALA A 58 -7.86 7.90 -9.45
N LYS A 59 -7.91 8.29 -10.74
CA LYS A 59 -9.09 8.11 -11.59
C LYS A 59 -9.45 6.62 -11.83
N PRO A 60 -8.49 5.73 -12.16
CA PRO A 60 -8.76 4.30 -12.27
C PRO A 60 -9.41 3.63 -11.05
N LEU A 61 -9.27 4.18 -9.83
CA LEU A 61 -9.90 3.62 -8.63
C LEU A 61 -11.43 3.64 -8.70
N GLU A 62 -12.03 4.56 -9.48
CA GLU A 62 -13.47 4.64 -9.66
C GLU A 62 -14.09 3.34 -10.23
N ALA A 63 -13.28 2.47 -10.84
CA ALA A 63 -13.71 1.13 -11.23
C ALA A 63 -14.17 0.25 -10.04
N LEU A 64 -13.88 0.64 -8.80
CA LEU A 64 -14.37 -0.02 -7.59
C LEU A 64 -15.77 0.46 -7.17
N ILE A 65 -16.33 1.51 -7.78
CA ILE A 65 -17.70 1.95 -7.49
C ILE A 65 -18.68 0.85 -7.94
N GLY A 66 -19.62 0.50 -7.06
CA GLY A 66 -20.54 -0.61 -7.25
C GLY A 66 -20.01 -1.96 -6.75
N MET A 67 -18.74 -2.03 -6.31
CA MET A 67 -18.20 -3.22 -5.67
C MET A 67 -18.85 -3.43 -4.29
N GLN A 68 -19.21 -4.69 -3.99
CA GLN A 68 -19.63 -5.06 -2.64
C GLN A 68 -18.43 -5.08 -1.68
N LEU A 69 -18.62 -4.56 -0.48
CA LEU A 69 -17.65 -4.69 0.60
C LEU A 69 -17.28 -6.16 0.82
N SER A 70 -16.00 -6.40 1.10
CA SER A 70 -15.46 -7.74 1.28
C SER A 70 -14.37 -7.70 2.33
N GLU A 71 -14.39 -8.63 3.28
CA GLU A 71 -13.34 -8.80 4.28
C GLU A 71 -12.00 -9.26 3.67
N VAL A 72 -12.01 -9.72 2.42
CA VAL A 72 -10.80 -10.08 1.69
C VAL A 72 -10.29 -8.83 0.96
N ALA A 73 -9.29 -8.16 1.51
CA ALA A 73 -8.73 -6.93 0.92
C ALA A 73 -8.30 -7.09 -0.55
N HIS A 74 -7.80 -8.27 -0.92
CA HIS A 74 -7.38 -8.53 -2.29
C HIS A 74 -8.54 -8.64 -3.31
N SER A 75 -9.80 -8.67 -2.86
CA SER A 75 -10.96 -8.77 -3.75
C SER A 75 -11.09 -7.64 -4.77
N VAL A 76 -10.47 -6.48 -4.51
CA VAL A 76 -10.40 -5.35 -5.45
C VAL A 76 -9.81 -5.72 -6.80
N THR A 77 -8.92 -6.72 -6.87
CA THR A 77 -8.34 -7.19 -8.15
C THR A 77 -9.31 -7.98 -9.02
N ARG A 78 -10.49 -8.33 -8.47
CA ARG A 78 -11.60 -8.92 -9.25
C ARG A 78 -12.49 -7.86 -9.88
N ALA A 79 -12.51 -6.64 -9.32
CA ALA A 79 -13.31 -5.53 -9.82
C ALA A 79 -12.56 -4.72 -10.90
N THR A 80 -11.23 -4.78 -10.93
CA THR A 80 -10.41 -4.04 -11.89
C THR A 80 -9.10 -4.76 -12.21
N ASP A 81 -8.55 -4.51 -13.40
CA ASP A 81 -7.22 -5.00 -13.76
C ASP A 81 -6.14 -4.20 -13.01
N GLY A 82 -5.53 -4.83 -12.02
CA GLY A 82 -4.52 -4.21 -11.17
C GLY A 82 -3.30 -3.65 -11.90
N ARG A 83 -3.01 -4.10 -13.14
CA ARG A 83 -1.92 -3.53 -13.95
C ARG A 83 -2.18 -2.08 -14.34
N HIS A 84 -3.44 -1.73 -14.55
CA HIS A 84 -3.86 -0.37 -14.91
C HIS A 84 -4.06 0.54 -13.68
N GLN A 85 -3.77 0.03 -12.48
CA GLN A 85 -3.93 0.75 -11.21
C GLN A 85 -2.57 1.15 -10.64
N CYS A 86 -2.54 2.15 -9.74
CA CYS A 86 -1.41 2.25 -8.83
C CYS A 86 -1.53 1.11 -7.82
N THR A 87 -0.57 0.20 -7.80
CA THR A 87 -0.60 -0.94 -6.89
C THR A 87 -0.74 -0.52 -5.43
N HIS A 88 -0.15 0.62 -5.04
CA HIS A 88 -0.25 1.14 -3.67
C HIS A 88 -1.65 1.64 -3.32
N MET A 89 -2.27 2.44 -4.19
CA MET A 89 -3.62 2.94 -3.96
C MET A 89 -4.65 1.81 -4.05
N LEU A 90 -4.47 0.85 -4.95
CA LEU A 90 -5.36 -0.30 -5.07
C LEU A 90 -5.27 -1.22 -3.84
N ASP A 91 -4.04 -1.56 -3.41
CA ASP A 91 -3.83 -2.34 -2.19
C ASP A 91 -4.45 -1.59 -0.99
N LEU A 92 -4.24 -0.27 -0.88
CA LEU A 92 -4.81 0.58 0.19
C LEU A 92 -6.34 0.65 0.16
N ALA A 93 -6.94 0.77 -1.01
CA ALA A 93 -8.40 0.73 -1.19
C ALA A 93 -8.98 -0.62 -0.75
N GLY A 94 -8.29 -1.72 -1.08
CA GLY A 94 -8.65 -3.06 -0.61
C GLY A 94 -8.64 -3.18 0.91
N LEU A 95 -7.59 -2.66 1.57
CA LEU A 95 -7.51 -2.62 3.04
C LEU A 95 -8.66 -1.80 3.65
N ALA A 96 -8.96 -0.63 3.09
CA ALA A 96 -10.06 0.22 3.55
C ALA A 96 -11.43 -0.46 3.38
N ILE A 97 -11.67 -1.11 2.24
CA ILE A 97 -12.90 -1.90 1.98
C ILE A 97 -13.03 -3.05 2.97
N ALA A 98 -11.95 -3.76 3.26
CA ALA A 98 -11.96 -4.87 4.21
C ALA A 98 -12.19 -4.40 5.65
N ALA A 99 -11.60 -3.27 6.06
CA ALA A 99 -11.89 -2.64 7.34
C ALA A 99 -13.37 -2.23 7.45
N ALA A 100 -13.95 -1.66 6.40
CA ALA A 100 -15.36 -1.30 6.34
C ALA A 100 -16.28 -2.52 6.46
N ALA A 101 -15.95 -3.61 5.76
CA ALA A 101 -16.69 -4.87 5.81
C ALA A 101 -16.73 -5.45 7.23
N ARG A 102 -15.60 -5.36 7.95
CA ARG A 102 -15.44 -5.78 9.35
C ARG A 102 -16.04 -4.79 10.36
N GLN A 103 -16.55 -3.64 9.91
CA GLN A 103 -17.05 -2.56 10.77
C GLN A 103 -16.00 -2.07 11.79
N GLY A 104 -14.71 -2.09 11.41
CA GLY A 104 -13.63 -1.62 12.26
C GLY A 104 -13.59 -0.10 12.36
N GLU A 105 -13.48 0.45 13.57
CA GLU A 105 -13.32 1.90 13.76
C GLU A 105 -11.94 2.39 13.31
N HIS A 106 -10.91 1.59 13.61
CA HIS A 106 -9.53 1.97 13.37
C HIS A 106 -8.64 0.74 13.18
N ARG A 107 -7.63 0.85 12.31
CA ARG A 107 -6.60 -0.18 12.07
C ARG A 107 -5.28 0.48 11.69
N ILE A 108 -4.20 0.07 12.34
CA ILE A 108 -2.83 0.45 12.00
C ILE A 108 -2.02 -0.79 11.62
N TYR A 109 -1.27 -0.67 10.53
CA TYR A 109 -0.19 -1.56 10.21
C TYR A 109 1.13 -0.81 10.21
N ASP A 110 2.09 -1.29 10.99
CA ASP A 110 3.48 -0.86 10.92
C ASP A 110 4.33 -1.99 10.36
N VAL A 111 5.23 -1.68 9.44
CA VAL A 111 6.14 -2.65 8.83
C VAL A 111 7.57 -2.18 9.00
N GLU A 112 8.42 -3.09 9.45
CA GLU A 112 9.85 -2.88 9.66
C GLU A 112 10.64 -3.90 8.83
N ILE A 113 11.57 -3.41 8.01
CA ILE A 113 12.38 -4.28 7.15
C ILE A 113 13.85 -3.91 7.28
N PRO A 114 14.64 -4.70 8.02
CA PRO A 114 16.07 -4.50 8.13
C PRO A 114 16.76 -4.55 6.77
N THR A 115 17.84 -3.78 6.62
CA THR A 115 18.73 -3.89 5.46
C THR A 115 19.11 -5.36 5.21
N ARG A 116 19.12 -5.75 3.94
CA ARG A 116 19.53 -7.10 3.55
C ARG A 116 21.04 -7.29 3.76
N ILE A 117 21.41 -8.39 4.40
CA ILE A 117 22.80 -8.82 4.58
C ILE A 117 22.94 -10.16 3.86
N ASN A 118 23.85 -10.25 2.87
CA ASN A 118 24.02 -11.44 2.03
C ASN A 118 22.70 -11.96 1.43
N GLY A 119 21.86 -11.03 0.97
CA GLY A 119 20.53 -11.30 0.41
C GLY A 119 19.44 -11.66 1.43
N ARG A 120 19.77 -11.70 2.73
CA ARG A 120 18.86 -12.09 3.80
C ARG A 120 18.30 -10.90 4.57
N THR A 121 17.03 -10.94 4.96
CA THR A 121 16.40 -9.97 5.88
C THR A 121 15.28 -10.63 6.68
N SER A 122 14.93 -10.04 7.82
CA SER A 122 13.90 -10.54 8.73
C SER A 122 12.83 -9.46 8.94
N PRO A 123 11.87 -9.30 8.02
CA PRO A 123 10.86 -8.26 8.15
C PRO A 123 9.83 -8.62 9.21
N VAL A 124 9.26 -7.60 9.85
CA VAL A 124 8.22 -7.73 10.86
C VAL A 124 7.06 -6.82 10.48
N LEU A 125 5.84 -7.31 10.65
CA LEU A 125 4.61 -6.53 10.55
C LEU A 125 3.89 -6.54 11.90
N PHE A 126 3.50 -5.36 12.32
CA PHE A 126 2.72 -5.09 13.51
C PHE A 126 1.31 -4.68 13.07
N ARG A 127 0.30 -5.26 13.71
CA ARG A 127 -1.10 -4.85 13.58
C ARG A 127 -1.52 -4.24 14.91
N ASP A 128 -1.96 -2.99 14.89
CA ASP A 128 -2.39 -2.24 16.08
C ASP A 128 -1.34 -2.27 17.20
N GLY A 129 -0.07 -2.13 16.82
CA GLY A 129 1.08 -2.15 17.73
C GLY A 129 1.54 -3.53 18.19
N GLN A 130 0.82 -4.61 17.85
CA GLN A 130 1.20 -5.98 18.19
C GLN A 130 1.86 -6.69 17.01
N PRO A 131 3.03 -7.33 17.18
CA PRO A 131 3.66 -8.10 16.10
C PRO A 131 2.73 -9.27 15.72
N CYS A 132 2.36 -9.35 14.43
CA CYS A 132 1.50 -10.43 13.93
C CYS A 132 2.15 -11.27 12.83
N LEU A 133 3.16 -10.75 12.12
CA LEU A 133 3.96 -11.53 11.19
C LEU A 133 5.44 -11.21 11.32
N GLN A 134 6.27 -12.24 11.26
CA GLN A 134 7.71 -12.14 11.15
C GLN A 134 8.21 -13.21 10.20
N TRP A 135 9.05 -12.84 9.24
CA TRP A 135 9.65 -13.78 8.30
C TRP A 135 11.17 -13.78 8.39
N GLN A 136 11.77 -14.82 7.84
CA GLN A 136 13.17 -14.83 7.39
C GLN A 136 13.16 -15.03 5.88
N ILE A 137 13.73 -14.10 5.14
CA ILE A 137 13.74 -14.12 3.66
C ILE A 137 15.17 -14.26 3.17
N LYS A 138 15.41 -15.07 2.14
CA LYS A 138 16.62 -15.05 1.31
C LYS A 138 16.25 -14.75 -0.15
N GLY A 139 16.71 -13.63 -0.68
CA GLY A 139 16.26 -13.16 -1.99
C GLY A 139 14.76 -12.86 -1.97
N SER A 140 13.97 -13.61 -2.75
CA SER A 140 12.50 -13.58 -2.75
C SER A 140 11.86 -14.75 -2.02
N LEU A 141 12.62 -15.73 -1.52
CA LEU A 141 12.07 -16.92 -0.88
C LEU A 141 11.92 -16.68 0.62
N ILE A 142 10.73 -16.96 1.18
CA ILE A 142 10.55 -17.04 2.62
C ILE A 142 11.12 -18.39 3.08
N GLU A 143 12.14 -18.36 3.94
CA GLU A 143 12.73 -19.56 4.51
C GLU A 143 12.03 -20.00 5.81
N GLN A 144 11.51 -19.06 6.60
CA GLN A 144 10.80 -19.32 7.86
C GLN A 144 9.80 -18.19 8.17
N PRO A 145 8.79 -18.44 9.02
CA PRO A 145 8.39 -19.74 9.59
C PRO A 145 7.42 -20.49 8.66
N ALA A 146 7.06 -21.73 9.01
CA ALA A 146 5.85 -22.35 8.48
C ALA A 146 4.60 -21.54 8.92
N PRO A 147 3.53 -21.46 8.12
CA PRO A 147 3.32 -22.14 6.83
C PRO A 147 3.96 -21.41 5.62
N TYR A 148 4.64 -20.28 5.82
CA TYR A 148 5.21 -19.45 4.75
C TYR A 148 6.50 -20.01 4.11
N SER A 149 7.19 -20.92 4.80
CA SER A 149 8.41 -21.56 4.30
C SER A 149 8.23 -22.12 2.89
N GLY A 150 9.09 -21.69 1.96
CA GLY A 150 9.05 -22.10 0.56
C GLY A 150 8.20 -21.22 -0.36
N VAL A 151 7.46 -20.25 0.19
CA VAL A 151 6.68 -19.29 -0.61
C VAL A 151 7.60 -18.22 -1.21
N ASP A 152 7.50 -18.00 -2.52
CA ASP A 152 8.22 -16.95 -3.23
C ASP A 152 7.39 -15.65 -3.30
N LEU A 153 7.98 -14.54 -2.86
CA LEU A 153 7.32 -13.24 -2.80
C LEU A 153 6.92 -12.69 -4.19
N ASN A 154 7.61 -13.07 -5.25
CA ASN A 154 7.37 -12.58 -6.61
C ASN A 154 6.43 -13.48 -7.41
N GLN A 155 6.24 -14.73 -7.02
CA GLN A 155 5.53 -15.74 -7.81
C GLN A 155 4.49 -16.49 -6.98
N GLY A 156 3.21 -16.37 -7.37
CA GLY A 156 2.13 -17.21 -6.81
C GLY A 156 1.66 -16.88 -5.40
N MET A 157 2.41 -16.09 -4.61
CA MET A 157 2.08 -15.82 -3.20
C MET A 157 0.68 -15.23 -2.98
N ALA A 158 0.18 -14.37 -3.87
CA ALA A 158 -1.17 -13.80 -3.72
C ALA A 158 -2.25 -14.90 -3.75
N GLY A 159 -2.21 -15.75 -4.78
CA GLY A 159 -3.15 -16.86 -4.90
C GLY A 159 -2.99 -17.90 -3.79
N TRP A 160 -1.76 -18.16 -3.35
CA TRP A 160 -1.49 -19.02 -2.21
C TRP A 160 -2.12 -18.46 -0.93
N ALA A 161 -1.80 -17.21 -0.56
CA ALA A 161 -2.27 -16.60 0.69
C ALA A 161 -3.80 -16.60 0.79
N ILE A 162 -4.49 -16.18 -0.29
CA ILE A 162 -5.95 -16.13 -0.34
C ILE A 162 -6.58 -17.52 -0.22
N LYS A 163 -5.89 -18.56 -0.70
CA LYS A 163 -6.39 -19.93 -0.68
C LYS A 163 -6.14 -20.62 0.66
N THR A 164 -5.06 -20.28 1.36
CA THR A 164 -4.55 -21.08 2.49
C THR A 164 -4.63 -20.40 3.84
N LEU A 165 -4.73 -19.07 3.89
CA LEU A 165 -4.76 -18.29 5.12
C LEU A 165 -6.16 -17.73 5.36
N ASP A 166 -6.48 -17.37 6.60
CA ASP A 166 -7.68 -16.59 6.87
C ASP A 166 -7.56 -15.18 6.25
N PRO A 167 -8.68 -14.46 6.04
CA PRO A 167 -8.67 -13.18 5.34
C PRO A 167 -7.73 -12.13 5.95
N GLU A 168 -7.64 -12.02 7.28
CA GLU A 168 -6.80 -11.01 7.92
C GLU A 168 -5.31 -11.41 7.90
N GLU A 169 -5.00 -12.70 8.04
CA GLU A 169 -3.63 -13.18 7.89
C GLU A 169 -3.16 -13.06 6.44
N ALA A 170 -4.01 -13.37 5.45
CA ALA A 170 -3.72 -13.14 4.03
C ALA A 170 -3.48 -11.65 3.73
N GLU A 171 -4.31 -10.77 4.30
CA GLU A 171 -4.16 -9.31 4.21
C GLU A 171 -2.79 -8.85 4.74
N ALA A 172 -2.44 -9.26 5.96
CA ALA A 172 -1.15 -8.93 6.58
C ALA A 172 0.03 -9.50 5.76
N ALA A 173 -0.06 -10.74 5.29
CA ALA A 173 0.98 -11.37 4.49
C ALA A 173 1.20 -10.63 3.16
N LEU A 174 0.13 -10.21 2.47
CA LEU A 174 0.28 -9.48 1.20
C LEU A 174 0.81 -8.06 1.40
N LEU A 175 0.48 -7.41 2.51
CA LEU A 175 1.07 -6.14 2.91
C LEU A 175 2.57 -6.29 3.19
N LEU A 176 2.97 -7.29 3.99
CA LEU A 176 4.39 -7.54 4.30
C LEU A 176 5.20 -7.90 3.05
N ARG A 177 4.62 -8.72 2.15
CA ARG A 177 5.21 -9.02 0.83
C ARG A 177 5.47 -7.75 0.03
N ARG A 178 4.49 -6.87 -0.08
CA ARG A 178 4.62 -5.61 -0.82
C ARG A 178 5.77 -4.76 -0.29
N CYS A 179 5.88 -4.65 1.03
CA CYS A 179 6.94 -3.91 1.69
C CYS A 179 8.31 -4.58 1.47
N ALA A 180 8.39 -5.90 1.57
CA ALA A 180 9.62 -6.67 1.32
C ALA A 180 10.16 -6.48 -0.10
N THR A 181 9.29 -6.32 -1.09
CA THR A 181 9.68 -5.97 -2.46
C THR A 181 10.12 -4.50 -2.57
N ILE A 182 9.37 -3.57 -1.99
CA ILE A 182 9.63 -2.12 -2.12
C ILE A 182 10.87 -1.67 -1.36
N SER A 183 11.15 -2.25 -0.19
CA SER A 183 12.34 -1.94 0.62
C SER A 183 13.65 -2.08 -0.16
N ARG A 184 13.68 -2.93 -1.20
CA ARG A 184 14.82 -3.06 -2.12
C ARG A 184 15.14 -1.78 -2.88
N GLY A 185 14.21 -0.83 -2.97
CA GLY A 185 14.47 0.51 -3.49
C GLY A 185 15.63 1.21 -2.77
N ARG A 186 15.87 0.90 -1.49
CA ARG A 186 17.02 1.42 -0.72
C ARG A 186 18.38 0.88 -1.19
N GLU A 187 18.41 -0.16 -2.01
CA GLU A 187 19.64 -0.70 -2.62
C GLU A 187 20.14 0.19 -3.78
N TYR A 188 19.37 1.19 -4.19
CA TYR A 188 19.65 2.02 -5.37
C TYR A 188 19.50 3.51 -5.04
N ASP A 189 20.31 4.34 -5.69
CA ASP A 189 19.98 5.75 -5.85
C ASP A 189 18.90 5.88 -6.93
N LEU A 190 17.66 6.13 -6.52
CA LEU A 190 16.52 6.22 -7.44
C LEU A 190 16.47 7.55 -8.20
N ASP A 191 17.19 8.57 -7.74
CA ASP A 191 17.14 9.91 -8.33
C ASP A 191 18.04 10.06 -9.56
N VAL A 192 18.90 9.07 -9.80
CA VAL A 192 19.62 8.92 -11.09
C VAL A 192 18.68 8.53 -12.23
N MET A 193 17.50 7.98 -11.92
CA MET A 193 16.51 7.64 -12.95
C MET A 193 15.86 8.91 -13.48
N GLU A 194 15.74 9.02 -14.80
CA GLU A 194 15.03 10.14 -15.43
C GLU A 194 13.53 9.89 -15.51
N HIS A 195 13.15 8.67 -15.87
CA HIS A 195 11.77 8.24 -16.11
C HIS A 195 11.45 6.94 -15.38
N ALA A 196 10.16 6.62 -15.25
CA ALA A 196 9.73 5.32 -14.75
C ALA A 196 10.19 4.19 -15.69
N ARG A 197 10.56 3.05 -15.10
CA ARG A 197 10.85 1.83 -15.87
C ARG A 197 9.56 1.25 -16.44
N GLU A 198 9.60 0.80 -17.69
CA GLU A 198 8.50 0.08 -18.31
C GLU A 198 8.47 -1.38 -17.85
N THR A 199 7.72 -1.65 -16.79
CA THR A 199 7.55 -3.01 -16.23
C THR A 199 6.12 -3.52 -16.36
N SER A 200 5.18 -2.63 -16.70
CA SER A 200 3.73 -2.88 -16.69
C SER A 200 3.15 -3.29 -15.33
N LEU A 201 3.90 -3.13 -14.22
CA LEU A 201 3.49 -3.58 -12.89
C LEU A 201 2.56 -2.57 -12.16
N CYS A 202 2.55 -1.31 -12.57
CA CYS A 202 1.66 -0.29 -12.02
C CYS A 202 1.33 0.81 -13.04
N TYR A 203 0.42 1.71 -12.68
CA TYR A 203 -0.07 2.80 -13.52
C TYR A 203 1.03 3.61 -14.23
N ALA A 204 2.04 4.06 -13.49
CA ALA A 204 3.12 4.89 -14.03
C ALA A 204 4.13 4.09 -14.87
N GLN A 205 4.18 2.77 -14.69
CA GLN A 205 5.12 1.86 -15.36
C GLN A 205 4.51 1.17 -16.58
N GLN A 206 3.31 1.59 -17.02
CA GLN A 206 2.69 1.12 -18.26
C GLN A 206 3.45 1.65 -19.47
N PRO A 207 3.54 0.91 -20.59
CA PRO A 207 4.25 1.34 -21.80
C PRO A 207 3.83 2.73 -22.30
N VAL A 208 2.54 3.02 -22.23
CA VAL A 208 1.96 4.31 -22.65
C VAL A 208 2.35 5.50 -21.78
N ARG A 209 2.94 5.27 -20.60
CA ARG A 209 3.23 6.32 -19.60
C ARG A 209 4.69 6.34 -19.14
N ALA A 210 5.35 5.18 -19.07
CA ALA A 210 6.65 5.02 -18.43
C ALA A 210 7.70 5.99 -18.97
N ALA A 211 7.78 6.12 -20.30
CA ALA A 211 8.72 7.01 -20.98
C ALA A 211 8.48 8.52 -20.76
N GLN A 212 7.32 8.92 -20.24
CA GLN A 212 6.97 10.33 -19.95
C GLN A 212 6.84 10.60 -18.45
N ALA A 213 6.83 9.54 -17.63
CA ALA A 213 6.67 9.60 -16.19
C ALA A 213 8.01 9.98 -15.54
N LEU A 214 8.33 11.28 -15.51
CA LEU A 214 9.55 11.82 -14.92
C LEU A 214 9.69 11.45 -13.45
N ARG A 215 10.92 11.15 -13.02
CA ARG A 215 11.28 10.92 -11.62
C ARG A 215 11.09 12.21 -10.81
N MET A 216 10.38 12.09 -9.69
CA MET A 216 10.33 13.15 -8.68
C MET A 216 11.63 13.11 -7.86
N LYS A 217 12.64 13.88 -8.29
CA LYS A 217 13.94 13.94 -7.58
C LYS A 217 13.77 14.54 -6.18
N GLY A 218 14.47 13.98 -5.20
CA GLY A 218 14.36 14.35 -3.79
C GLY A 218 13.08 13.83 -3.10
N SER A 219 12.25 13.03 -3.78
CA SER A 219 11.01 12.52 -3.18
C SER A 219 11.22 11.34 -2.24
N THR A 220 12.41 10.72 -2.23
CA THR A 220 12.73 9.63 -1.31
C THR A 220 13.11 10.20 0.05
N LEU A 221 12.40 9.79 1.11
CA LEU A 221 12.67 10.19 2.49
C LEU A 221 13.20 8.99 3.28
N ASP A 222 14.00 9.25 4.32
CA ASP A 222 14.46 8.20 5.24
C ASP A 222 13.72 8.27 6.58
N PHE A 223 12.97 7.21 6.90
CA PHE A 223 12.24 7.08 8.16
C PHE A 223 12.94 6.20 9.20
N THR A 224 14.15 5.69 8.96
CA THR A 224 14.88 4.72 9.83
C THR A 224 14.72 5.05 11.32
N ASP A 225 15.07 6.28 11.70
CA ASP A 225 15.08 6.75 13.10
C ASP A 225 13.90 7.68 13.43
N ARG A 226 12.89 7.75 12.56
CA ARG A 226 11.74 8.67 12.68
C ARG A 226 10.40 7.96 12.42
N PRO A 227 10.10 6.81 13.06
CA PRO A 227 8.86 6.07 12.82
C PRO A 227 7.59 6.92 13.06
N ARG A 228 7.63 7.84 14.03
CA ARG A 228 6.50 8.73 14.35
C ARG A 228 6.21 9.79 13.29
N ALA A 229 7.11 9.98 12.31
CA ALA A 229 6.88 10.93 11.22
C ALA A 229 5.97 10.33 10.13
N LEU A 230 5.87 9.01 10.05
CA LEU A 230 4.99 8.33 9.09
C LEU A 230 3.53 8.65 9.39
N CYS A 231 2.80 9.09 8.36
CA CYS A 231 1.40 9.49 8.43
C CYS A 231 1.10 10.63 9.44
N ALA A 232 2.13 11.34 9.93
CA ALA A 232 1.95 12.40 10.91
C ALA A 232 1.18 13.60 10.33
N SER A 233 1.37 13.88 9.03
CA SER A 233 0.64 14.93 8.31
C SER A 233 -0.79 14.53 7.92
N ASP A 234 -1.20 13.29 8.17
CA ASP A 234 -2.54 12.79 7.86
C ASP A 234 -3.48 12.87 9.07
N GLN A 235 -3.00 13.23 10.25
CA GLN A 235 -3.80 13.20 11.48
C GLN A 235 -4.98 14.18 11.44
N ASP A 236 -4.79 15.39 10.91
CA ASP A 236 -5.89 16.34 10.70
C ASP A 236 -6.89 15.83 9.64
N TRP A 237 -6.40 15.07 8.66
CA TRP A 237 -7.26 14.44 7.65
C TRP A 237 -8.09 13.33 8.27
N PHE A 238 -7.50 12.48 9.11
CA PHE A 238 -8.23 11.43 9.82
C PHE A 238 -9.21 11.98 10.84
N ALA A 239 -8.93 13.14 11.44
CA ALA A 239 -9.84 13.81 12.37
C ALA A 239 -10.99 14.57 11.68
N GLY A 240 -10.97 14.69 10.35
CA GLY A 240 -11.95 15.50 9.61
C GLY A 240 -11.80 17.00 9.83
N THR A 241 -10.62 17.45 10.28
CA THR A 241 -10.32 18.84 10.64
C THR A 241 -9.42 19.55 9.65
N GLU A 242 -9.00 18.89 8.57
CA GLU A 242 -8.26 19.56 7.51
C GLU A 242 -9.04 20.79 7.01
N PRO A 243 -8.39 21.97 6.90
CA PRO A 243 -9.01 23.08 6.22
C PRO A 243 -9.35 22.63 4.80
N ASN A 244 -10.57 22.89 4.32
CA ASN A 244 -11.00 22.59 2.97
C ASN A 244 -10.01 23.20 1.96
N LEU A 245 -8.99 22.43 1.57
CA LEU A 245 -8.16 22.76 0.43
C LEU A 245 -8.96 22.32 -0.79
N PRO A 246 -9.16 23.22 -1.78
CA PRO A 246 -9.84 22.83 -3.01
C PRO A 246 -9.10 21.62 -3.58
N VAL A 247 -9.85 20.54 -3.84
CA VAL A 247 -9.36 19.38 -4.58
C VAL A 247 -8.65 19.92 -5.80
N GLN A 248 -7.32 19.80 -5.85
CA GLN A 248 -6.58 20.17 -7.04
C GLN A 248 -7.09 19.23 -8.14
N GLN A 249 -7.94 19.79 -9.01
CA GLN A 249 -8.19 19.24 -10.32
C GLN A 249 -6.85 19.30 -11.05
N LEU A 250 -6.16 18.16 -11.05
CA LEU A 250 -5.10 17.87 -12.02
C LEU A 250 -5.76 17.31 -13.28
#